data_AF-A0A1C3HKV9-F1
#
_entry.id   AF-A0A1C3HKV9-F1
#
_cell.length_a   1.000
_cell.length_b   1.000
_cell.length_c   1.000
_cell.angle_alpha   90.00
_cell.angle_beta   90.00
_cell.angle_gamma   90.00
#
_symmetry.space_group_name_H-M   'P 1'
#
loop_
_entity.id
_entity.type
_entity.pdbx_description
1 polymer ?
#
loop_
_entity_poly.entity_id
_entity_poly.type
_entity_poly.pdbx_seq_one_letter_code
_entity_poly.pdbx_strand_id
1 'polypeptide(L)'
;MKSFQRMTEFERFATLPSITIDELSKCLVGVSPYARRKDIDGEHLEIITHIRVRIKRTLEEIFKNEKIPRVTNYGEYKPHPHPIDMDEKIKSDIIFSVGFNCRDDVTTPSAIIDRCKVAISSLAMNAKTRSLLQFIGGEAELLGKQLVANNRGLYKKEEEVVSLNKIIGITVSLLAQEKNKSNPSKWLKKDNTVCVEHVKDLIDDFVEKNGISSDGLRASSIRSKISAAIKTIYD
;
A
#
# COMPACT_ATOMS: atom_id res chain seq x y z
N MET A 1 1.80 14.60 -10.59
CA MET A 1 0.39 14.89 -10.21
C MET A 1 -0.12 16.03 -11.07
N LYS A 2 -1.34 15.94 -11.61
CA LYS A 2 -1.99 17.09 -12.28
C LYS A 2 -2.21 18.21 -11.25
N SER A 3 -2.17 19.47 -11.65
CA SER A 3 -2.56 20.58 -10.78
C SER A 3 -4.07 20.56 -10.52
N PHE A 4 -4.52 21.04 -9.35
CA PHE A 4 -5.93 21.03 -8.94
C PHE A 4 -6.87 21.67 -9.98
N GLN A 5 -6.43 22.75 -10.62
CA GLN A 5 -7.21 23.44 -11.66
C GLN A 5 -7.38 22.59 -12.94
N ARG A 6 -6.43 21.69 -13.22
CA ARG A 6 -6.43 20.80 -14.39
C ARG A 6 -7.11 19.46 -14.13
N MET A 7 -7.55 19.21 -12.90
CA MET A 7 -8.30 18.00 -12.55
C MET A 7 -9.75 18.10 -13.05
N THR A 8 -10.30 16.98 -13.49
CA THR A 8 -11.74 16.80 -13.70
C THR A 8 -12.49 16.93 -12.37
N GLU A 9 -13.81 17.06 -12.42
CA GLU A 9 -14.63 17.10 -11.19
C GLU A 9 -14.48 15.83 -10.34
N PHE A 10 -14.42 14.66 -10.96
CA PHE A 10 -14.24 13.38 -10.26
C PHE A 10 -12.85 13.26 -9.65
N GLU A 11 -11.81 13.72 -10.35
CA GLU A 11 -10.45 13.77 -9.82
C GLU A 11 -10.38 14.72 -8.61
N ARG A 12 -11.01 15.90 -8.67
CA ARG A 12 -11.08 16.81 -7.51
C ARG A 12 -11.85 16.20 -6.35
N PHE A 13 -13.01 15.60 -6.64
CA PHE A 13 -13.83 14.93 -5.64
C PHE A 13 -13.06 13.81 -4.91
N ALA A 14 -12.29 13.01 -5.65
CA ALA A 14 -11.47 11.94 -5.10
C ALA A 14 -10.39 12.44 -4.10
N THR A 15 -10.01 13.72 -4.15
CA THR A 15 -9.03 14.32 -3.22
C THR A 15 -9.65 14.80 -1.91
N LEU A 16 -10.98 14.82 -1.78
CA LEU A 16 -11.64 15.32 -0.57
C LEU A 16 -11.34 14.42 0.64
N PRO A 17 -11.14 14.99 1.85
CA PRO A 17 -10.86 14.23 3.07
C PRO A 17 -12.11 13.59 3.69
N SER A 18 -13.28 14.16 3.40
CA SER A 18 -14.59 13.60 3.73
C SER A 18 -15.60 13.96 2.65
N ILE A 19 -16.56 13.05 2.45
CA ILE A 19 -17.62 13.14 1.44
C ILE A 19 -18.92 12.55 2.00
N THR A 20 -20.04 12.82 1.34
CA THR A 20 -21.34 12.27 1.72
C THR A 20 -21.71 11.01 0.93
N ILE A 21 -22.74 10.30 1.40
CA ILE A 21 -23.29 9.14 0.69
C ILE A 21 -23.91 9.57 -0.64
N ASP A 22 -24.59 10.71 -0.66
CA ASP A 22 -25.22 11.24 -1.87
C ASP A 22 -24.16 11.57 -2.95
N GLU A 23 -23.08 12.24 -2.58
CA GLU A 23 -22.01 12.62 -3.52
C GLU A 23 -21.33 11.39 -4.12
N LEU A 24 -20.97 10.39 -3.31
CA LEU A 24 -20.35 9.17 -3.82
C LEU A 24 -21.30 8.35 -4.70
N SER A 25 -22.58 8.27 -4.33
CA SER A 25 -23.56 7.47 -5.08
C SER A 25 -23.75 7.99 -6.49
N LYS A 26 -23.74 9.32 -6.69
CA LYS A 26 -23.75 9.94 -8.03
C LYS A 26 -22.48 9.59 -8.81
N CYS A 27 -21.33 9.71 -8.17
CA CYS A 27 -20.04 9.42 -8.81
C CYS A 27 -19.95 7.96 -9.28
N LEU A 28 -20.53 7.02 -8.52
CA LEU A 28 -20.52 5.59 -8.89
C LEU A 28 -21.30 5.30 -10.18
N VAL A 29 -22.26 6.15 -10.54
CA VAL A 29 -23.02 6.01 -11.80
C VAL A 29 -22.57 7.02 -12.87
N GLY A 30 -21.40 7.65 -12.71
CA GLY A 30 -20.87 8.61 -13.70
C GLY A 30 -21.54 9.99 -13.68
N VAL A 31 -22.37 10.28 -12.68
CA VAL A 31 -23.02 11.58 -12.50
C VAL A 31 -22.16 12.48 -11.62
N SER A 32 -22.11 13.78 -11.95
CA SER A 32 -21.40 14.78 -11.15
C SER A 32 -21.82 14.70 -9.67
N PRO A 33 -20.87 14.72 -8.70
CA PRO A 33 -21.20 14.73 -7.28
C PRO A 33 -22.08 15.92 -6.87
N TYR A 34 -21.98 17.02 -7.63
CA TYR A 34 -22.69 18.28 -7.37
C TYR A 34 -24.00 18.43 -8.15
N ALA A 35 -24.38 17.42 -8.96
CA ALA A 35 -25.63 17.44 -9.71
C ALA A 35 -26.83 17.56 -8.76
N ARG A 36 -27.80 18.42 -9.11
CA ARG A 36 -29.06 18.51 -8.38
C ARG A 36 -29.96 17.39 -8.84
N ARG A 37 -30.79 16.87 -7.93
CA ARG A 37 -31.71 15.75 -8.21
C ARG A 37 -32.57 15.94 -9.47
N LYS A 38 -33.03 17.16 -9.72
CA LYS A 38 -33.86 17.52 -10.90
C LYS A 38 -33.12 17.42 -12.24
N ASP A 39 -31.79 17.41 -12.20
CA ASP A 39 -30.92 17.40 -13.38
C ASP A 39 -30.39 15.98 -13.67
N ILE A 40 -30.88 14.96 -12.95
CA ILE A 40 -30.52 13.55 -13.09
C ILE A 40 -31.72 12.81 -13.68
N ASP A 41 -31.51 11.99 -14.70
CA ASP A 41 -32.56 11.18 -15.31
C ASP A 41 -33.06 10.06 -14.35
N GLY A 42 -34.23 9.50 -14.69
CA GLY A 42 -34.92 8.53 -13.84
C GLY A 42 -34.11 7.24 -13.61
N GLU A 43 -33.40 6.76 -14.62
CA GLU A 43 -32.62 5.52 -14.56
C GLU A 43 -31.45 5.67 -13.58
N HIS A 44 -30.67 6.74 -13.71
CA HIS A 44 -29.60 7.03 -12.75
C HIS A 44 -30.13 7.27 -11.34
N LEU A 45 -31.27 7.97 -11.19
CA LEU A 45 -31.88 8.22 -9.87
C LEU A 45 -32.28 6.93 -9.14
N GLU A 46 -32.81 5.95 -9.85
CA GLU A 46 -33.18 4.65 -9.30
C GLU A 46 -31.95 3.91 -8.77
N ILE A 47 -30.91 3.80 -9.60
CA ILE A 47 -29.64 3.13 -9.23
C ILE A 47 -28.99 3.86 -8.05
N ILE A 48 -28.90 5.20 -8.09
CA ILE A 48 -28.37 6.01 -6.99
C ILE A 48 -29.12 5.70 -5.69
N THR A 49 -30.45 5.54 -5.73
CA THR A 49 -31.25 5.24 -4.54
C THR A 49 -30.86 3.89 -3.92
N HIS A 50 -30.65 2.87 -4.75
CA HIS A 50 -30.20 1.56 -4.27
C HIS A 50 -28.79 1.60 -3.69
N ILE A 51 -27.86 2.29 -4.36
CA ILE A 51 -26.49 2.48 -3.89
C ILE A 51 -26.49 3.19 -2.53
N ARG A 52 -27.26 4.27 -2.37
CA ARG A 52 -27.39 5.01 -1.10
C ARG A 52 -27.84 4.11 0.04
N VAL A 53 -28.87 3.29 -0.17
CA VAL A 53 -29.38 2.36 0.84
C VAL A 53 -28.31 1.34 1.24
N ARG A 54 -27.60 0.78 0.26
CA ARG A 54 -26.53 -0.18 0.50
C ARG A 54 -25.39 0.44 1.30
N ILE A 55 -24.85 1.57 0.84
CA ILE A 55 -23.75 2.28 1.52
C ILE A 55 -24.15 2.64 2.95
N LYS A 56 -25.35 3.20 3.14
CA LYS A 56 -25.87 3.57 4.46
C LYS A 56 -25.88 2.37 5.41
N ARG A 57 -26.50 1.25 5.01
CA ARG A 57 -26.61 0.05 5.88
C ARG A 57 -25.25 -0.52 6.25
N THR A 58 -24.32 -0.59 5.28
CA THR A 58 -22.96 -1.08 5.55
C THR A 58 -22.22 -0.18 6.54
N LEU A 59 -22.33 1.13 6.37
CA LEU A 59 -21.70 2.08 7.29
C LEU A 59 -22.34 2.04 8.70
N GLU A 60 -23.66 1.83 8.81
CA GLU A 60 -24.35 1.68 10.10
C GLU A 60 -23.77 0.51 10.90
N GLU A 61 -23.55 -0.63 10.24
CA GLU A 61 -22.91 -1.79 10.86
C GLU A 61 -21.45 -1.52 11.25
N ILE A 62 -20.68 -0.85 10.38
CA ILE A 62 -19.29 -0.45 10.70
C ILE A 62 -19.25 0.40 11.97
N PHE A 63 -20.04 1.47 12.01
CA PHE A 63 -19.97 2.44 13.11
C PHE A 63 -20.55 1.90 14.41
N LYS A 64 -21.57 1.05 14.34
CA LYS A 64 -22.13 0.36 15.50
C LYS A 64 -21.11 -0.59 16.15
N ASN A 65 -20.40 -1.38 15.35
CA ASN A 65 -19.46 -2.38 15.87
C ASN A 65 -18.18 -1.74 16.41
N GLU A 66 -17.63 -0.75 15.71
CA GLU A 66 -16.32 -0.15 16.04
C GLU A 66 -16.43 1.05 16.99
N LYS A 67 -17.67 1.40 17.40
CA LYS A 67 -17.97 2.55 18.26
C LYS A 67 -17.31 3.84 17.77
N ILE A 68 -17.24 4.02 16.44
CA ILE A 68 -16.59 5.17 15.84
C ILE A 68 -17.48 6.39 16.10
N PRO A 69 -16.98 7.41 16.83
CA PRO A 69 -17.72 8.61 17.09
C PRO A 69 -17.77 9.48 15.83
N ARG A 70 -18.84 10.26 15.66
CA ARG A 70 -19.13 10.93 14.39
C ARG A 70 -19.69 12.33 14.58
N VAL A 71 -19.51 13.14 13.55
CA VAL A 71 -19.98 14.52 13.50
C VAL A 71 -21.28 14.56 12.71
N THR A 72 -22.34 15.05 13.35
CA THR A 72 -23.65 15.20 12.68
C THR A 72 -23.67 16.42 11.77
N ASN A 73 -24.75 16.58 10.99
CA ASN A 73 -25.01 17.75 10.14
C ASN A 73 -24.96 19.09 10.89
N TYR A 74 -25.08 19.09 12.22
CA TYR A 74 -25.01 20.29 13.06
C TYR A 74 -23.60 20.61 13.57
N GLY A 75 -22.58 19.88 13.14
CA GLY A 75 -21.21 20.02 13.65
C GLY A 75 -21.01 19.45 15.06
N GLU A 76 -22.06 18.89 15.66
CA GLU A 76 -21.97 18.26 16.97
C GLU A 76 -21.34 16.87 16.86
N TYR A 77 -20.28 16.68 17.63
CA TYR A 77 -19.66 15.38 17.84
C TYR A 77 -20.50 14.54 18.80
N LYS A 78 -20.96 13.38 18.34
CA LYS A 78 -21.70 12.43 19.19
C LYS A 78 -20.78 11.31 19.67
N PRO A 79 -20.65 11.12 20.99
CA PRO A 79 -19.77 10.11 21.58
C PRO A 79 -20.30 8.68 21.43
N HIS A 80 -21.58 8.52 21.06
CA HIS A 80 -22.23 7.23 20.83
C HIS A 80 -22.65 7.09 19.37
N PRO A 81 -22.65 5.85 18.80
CA PRO A 81 -23.17 5.61 17.47
C PRO A 81 -24.61 6.13 17.34
N HIS A 82 -24.88 6.87 16.27
CA HIS A 82 -26.18 7.41 15.90
C HIS A 82 -26.64 6.87 14.53
N PRO A 83 -27.90 7.07 14.10
CA PRO A 83 -28.29 6.70 12.74
C PRO A 83 -27.49 7.48 11.69
N ILE A 84 -27.21 6.88 10.53
CA ILE A 84 -26.52 7.61 9.46
C ILE A 84 -27.48 8.52 8.71
N ASP A 85 -27.10 9.79 8.59
CA ASP A 85 -27.70 10.71 7.63
C ASP A 85 -27.00 10.61 6.27
N MET A 86 -27.75 10.77 5.19
CA MET A 86 -27.24 10.77 3.82
C MET A 86 -26.32 11.96 3.54
N ASP A 87 -26.54 13.07 4.25
CA ASP A 87 -25.77 14.31 4.10
C ASP A 87 -24.59 14.41 5.08
N GLU A 88 -24.40 13.39 5.93
CA GLU A 88 -23.31 13.35 6.89
C GLU A 88 -21.95 13.20 6.17
N LYS A 89 -20.98 14.05 6.53
CA LYS A 89 -19.62 13.96 6.00
C LYS A 89 -18.86 12.82 6.67
N ILE A 90 -18.56 11.79 5.90
CA ILE A 90 -17.84 10.61 6.35
C ILE A 90 -16.42 10.63 5.82
N LYS A 91 -15.46 10.15 6.62
CA LYS A 91 -14.05 10.03 6.21
C LYS A 91 -13.95 9.25 4.89
N SER A 92 -13.28 9.85 3.91
CA SER A 92 -13.25 9.36 2.53
C SER A 92 -12.81 7.90 2.40
N ASP A 93 -11.79 7.46 3.13
CA ASP A 93 -11.32 6.05 3.01
C ASP A 93 -12.39 5.03 3.42
N ILE A 94 -13.24 5.35 4.40
CA ILE A 94 -14.28 4.42 4.84
C ILE A 94 -15.36 4.33 3.76
N ILE A 95 -15.88 5.47 3.35
CA ILE A 95 -17.00 5.54 2.41
C ILE A 95 -16.62 5.11 0.99
N PHE A 96 -15.42 5.44 0.48
CA PHE A 96 -14.92 4.93 -0.79
C PHE A 96 -14.69 3.41 -0.76
N SER A 97 -14.22 2.86 0.36
CA SER A 97 -14.06 1.40 0.47
C SER A 97 -15.41 0.68 0.43
N VAL A 98 -16.44 1.25 1.06
CA VAL A 98 -17.83 0.75 0.97
C VAL A 98 -18.37 0.89 -0.45
N GLY A 99 -18.18 2.05 -1.08
CA GLY A 99 -18.66 2.34 -2.43
C GLY A 99 -18.05 1.45 -3.52
N PHE A 100 -16.86 0.88 -3.29
CA PHE A 100 -16.23 -0.04 -4.24
C PHE A 100 -17.12 -1.23 -4.62
N ASN A 101 -17.94 -1.72 -3.69
CA ASN A 101 -18.88 -2.82 -3.93
C ASN A 101 -20.11 -2.41 -4.77
N CYS A 102 -20.24 -1.13 -5.08
CA CYS A 102 -21.33 -0.55 -5.86
C CYS A 102 -20.84 0.07 -7.18
N ARG A 103 -19.56 -0.13 -7.53
CA ARG A 103 -19.01 0.36 -8.80
C ARG A 103 -19.52 -0.47 -9.96
N ASP A 104 -19.50 0.13 -11.12
CA ASP A 104 -19.70 -0.50 -12.42
C ASP A 104 -18.50 -0.17 -13.30
N ASP A 105 -17.86 -1.19 -13.87
CA ASP A 105 -16.59 -1.02 -14.58
C ASP A 105 -16.75 -0.27 -15.93
N VAL A 106 -17.99 -0.03 -16.37
CA VAL A 106 -18.30 0.71 -17.61
C VAL A 106 -18.61 2.18 -17.32
N THR A 107 -19.43 2.45 -16.31
CA THR A 107 -20.00 3.78 -16.03
C THR A 107 -19.27 4.54 -14.94
N THR A 108 -18.68 3.86 -13.95
CA THR A 108 -17.97 4.54 -12.87
C THR A 108 -16.68 5.19 -13.40
N PRO A 109 -16.46 6.50 -13.19
CA PRO A 109 -15.24 7.16 -13.64
C PRO A 109 -13.98 6.54 -13.02
N SER A 110 -12.93 6.38 -13.83
CA SER A 110 -11.69 5.72 -13.39
C SER A 110 -11.06 6.36 -12.15
N ALA A 111 -11.11 7.69 -12.03
CA ALA A 111 -10.63 8.41 -10.86
C ALA A 111 -11.32 7.97 -9.55
N ILE A 112 -12.60 7.61 -9.63
CA ILE A 112 -13.39 7.12 -8.49
C ILE A 112 -13.02 5.67 -8.17
N ILE A 113 -12.92 4.81 -9.20
CA ILE A 113 -12.48 3.41 -9.02
C ILE A 113 -11.09 3.36 -8.37
N ASP A 114 -10.14 4.16 -8.87
CA ASP A 114 -8.78 4.21 -8.35
C ASP A 114 -8.77 4.72 -6.91
N ARG A 115 -9.57 5.73 -6.59
CA ARG A 115 -9.71 6.23 -5.22
C ARG A 115 -10.27 5.18 -4.27
N CYS A 116 -11.22 4.37 -4.71
CA CYS A 116 -11.75 3.23 -3.95
C CYS A 116 -10.68 2.17 -3.69
N LYS A 117 -9.86 1.81 -4.69
CA LYS A 117 -8.74 0.87 -4.50
C LYS A 117 -7.71 1.39 -3.50
N VAL A 118 -7.36 2.68 -3.59
CA VAL A 118 -6.46 3.34 -2.62
C VAL A 118 -7.06 3.33 -1.22
N ALA A 119 -8.36 3.59 -1.09
CA ALA A 119 -9.07 3.53 0.19
C ALA A 119 -8.97 2.14 0.83
N ILE A 120 -9.26 1.09 0.05
CA ILE A 120 -9.18 -0.31 0.50
C ILE A 120 -7.76 -0.66 0.93
N SER A 121 -6.75 -0.26 0.15
CA SER A 121 -5.34 -0.46 0.50
C SER A 121 -4.99 0.21 1.83
N SER A 122 -5.39 1.47 2.04
CA SER A 122 -5.21 2.19 3.30
C SER A 122 -5.84 1.44 4.49
N LEU A 123 -7.08 0.97 4.35
CA LEU A 123 -7.75 0.20 5.39
C LEU A 123 -7.06 -1.14 5.67
N ALA A 124 -6.63 -1.85 4.62
CA ALA A 124 -5.99 -3.15 4.69
C ALA A 124 -4.60 -3.09 5.36
N MET A 125 -3.82 -2.05 5.06
CA MET A 125 -2.47 -1.89 5.59
C MET A 125 -2.44 -1.40 7.04
N ASN A 126 -3.48 -0.69 7.50
CA ASN A 126 -3.56 -0.21 8.86
C ASN A 126 -4.27 -1.21 9.79
N ALA A 127 -3.54 -1.72 10.79
CA ALA A 127 -4.04 -2.71 11.75
C ALA A 127 -5.31 -2.25 12.50
N LYS A 128 -5.47 -0.94 12.77
CA LYS A 128 -6.64 -0.40 13.47
C LYS A 128 -7.91 -0.35 12.63
N THR A 129 -7.77 -0.37 11.31
CA THR A 129 -8.89 -0.23 10.37
C THR A 129 -9.09 -1.48 9.51
N ARG A 130 -8.22 -2.48 9.64
CA ARG A 130 -8.31 -3.72 8.86
C ARG A 130 -9.58 -4.51 9.17
N SER A 131 -10.06 -4.48 10.42
CA SER A 131 -11.31 -5.12 10.83
C SER A 131 -12.53 -4.60 10.05
N LEU A 132 -12.49 -3.31 9.64
CA LEU A 132 -13.57 -2.68 8.88
C LEU A 132 -13.89 -3.43 7.58
N LEU A 133 -12.90 -4.05 6.95
CA LEU A 133 -13.07 -4.78 5.69
C LEU A 133 -14.05 -5.95 5.81
N GLN A 134 -14.13 -6.59 6.97
CA GLN A 134 -15.09 -7.69 7.20
C GLN A 134 -16.54 -7.20 7.19
N PHE A 135 -16.78 -6.00 7.71
CA PHE A 135 -18.10 -5.37 7.70
C PHE A 135 -18.45 -4.79 6.32
N ILE A 136 -17.45 -4.35 5.56
CA ILE A 136 -17.64 -3.90 4.17
C ILE A 136 -18.03 -5.09 3.28
N GLY A 137 -17.35 -6.23 3.44
CA GLY A 137 -17.60 -7.46 2.71
C GLY A 137 -17.35 -7.35 1.20
N GLY A 138 -17.81 -8.35 0.46
CA GLY A 138 -17.81 -8.36 -1.01
C GLY A 138 -16.40 -8.27 -1.63
N GLU A 139 -16.33 -7.64 -2.80
CA GLU A 139 -15.08 -7.51 -3.56
C GLU A 139 -14.06 -6.60 -2.86
N ALA A 140 -14.52 -5.61 -2.10
CA ALA A 140 -13.64 -4.76 -1.30
C ALA A 140 -12.87 -5.56 -0.25
N GLU A 141 -13.54 -6.49 0.44
CA GLU A 141 -12.89 -7.37 1.42
C GLU A 141 -11.89 -8.30 0.74
N LEU A 142 -12.25 -8.90 -0.40
CA LEU A 142 -11.39 -9.79 -1.17
C LEU A 142 -10.11 -9.06 -1.64
N LEU A 143 -10.26 -7.85 -2.19
CA LEU A 143 -9.14 -7.01 -2.59
C LEU A 143 -8.23 -6.69 -1.39
N GLY A 144 -8.83 -6.31 -0.25
CA GLY A 144 -8.07 -6.05 0.98
C GLY A 144 -7.27 -7.27 1.45
N LYS A 145 -7.86 -8.47 1.43
CA LYS A 145 -7.18 -9.73 1.78
C LYS A 145 -6.01 -10.02 0.83
N GLN A 146 -6.20 -9.85 -0.47
CA GLN A 146 -5.16 -10.04 -1.48
C GLN A 146 -3.98 -9.07 -1.26
N LEU A 147 -4.27 -7.80 -1.00
CA LEU A 147 -3.23 -6.79 -0.73
C LEU A 147 -2.41 -7.15 0.51
N VAL A 148 -3.05 -7.59 1.60
CA VAL A 148 -2.33 -8.04 2.80
C VAL A 148 -1.48 -9.27 2.52
N ALA A 149 -1.99 -10.24 1.78
CA ALA A 149 -1.25 -11.46 1.42
C ALA A 149 -0.03 -11.14 0.55
N ASN A 150 -0.20 -10.29 -0.46
CA ASN A 150 0.87 -9.89 -1.37
C ASN A 150 1.95 -9.07 -0.66
N ASN A 151 1.57 -8.15 0.25
CA ASN A 151 2.55 -7.40 1.03
C ASN A 151 3.31 -8.27 2.04
N ARG A 152 2.67 -9.29 2.64
CA ARG A 152 3.39 -10.25 3.49
C ARG A 152 4.50 -10.98 2.72
N GLY A 153 4.28 -11.30 1.45
CA GLY A 153 5.31 -11.90 0.58
C GLY A 153 6.47 -10.96 0.27
N LEU A 154 6.19 -9.67 0.05
CA LEU A 154 7.20 -8.65 -0.22
C LEU A 154 8.06 -8.32 1.00
N TYR A 155 7.45 -8.08 2.16
CA TYR A 155 8.17 -7.80 3.40
C TYR A 155 9.07 -8.98 3.82
N LYS A 156 8.56 -10.21 3.71
CA LYS A 156 9.36 -11.41 4.01
C LYS A 156 10.55 -11.54 3.06
N LYS A 157 10.37 -11.23 1.77
CA LYS A 157 11.44 -11.24 0.78
C LYS A 157 12.49 -10.16 1.03
N GLU A 158 12.08 -8.96 1.46
CA GLU A 158 12.99 -7.87 1.82
C GLU A 158 13.77 -8.19 3.10
N GLU A 159 13.12 -8.67 4.15
CA GLU A 159 13.77 -9.12 5.39
C GLU A 159 14.75 -10.27 5.15
N GLU A 160 14.39 -11.23 4.29
CA GLU A 160 15.26 -12.34 3.92
C GLU A 160 16.48 -11.86 3.13
N VAL A 161 16.32 -10.91 2.21
CA VAL A 161 17.44 -10.27 1.50
C VAL A 161 18.35 -9.50 2.46
N VAL A 162 17.79 -8.76 3.42
CA VAL A 162 18.58 -8.05 4.45
C VAL A 162 19.33 -9.05 5.33
N SER A 163 18.66 -10.10 5.81
CA SER A 163 19.27 -11.16 6.62
C SER A 163 20.41 -11.86 5.86
N LEU A 164 20.18 -12.22 4.60
CA LEU A 164 21.19 -12.83 3.74
C LEU A 164 22.39 -11.91 3.52
N ASN A 165 22.15 -10.61 3.28
CA ASN A 165 23.21 -9.61 3.15
C ASN A 165 24.02 -9.46 4.45
N LYS A 166 23.37 -9.49 5.62
CA LYS A 166 24.07 -9.47 6.92
C LYS A 166 24.96 -10.70 7.08
N ILE A 167 24.45 -11.90 6.76
CA ILE A 167 25.23 -13.14 6.81
C ILE A 167 26.45 -13.05 5.88
N ILE A 168 26.25 -12.65 4.63
CA ILE A 168 27.34 -12.49 3.64
C ILE A 168 28.37 -11.47 4.14
N GLY A 169 27.93 -10.31 4.63
CA GLY A 169 28.81 -9.27 5.15
C GLY A 169 29.65 -9.76 6.33
N ILE A 170 29.03 -10.46 7.28
CA ILE A 170 29.71 -11.05 8.44
C ILE A 170 30.72 -12.11 7.97
N THR A 171 30.33 -13.04 7.10
CA THR A 171 31.22 -14.10 6.59
C THR A 171 32.44 -13.51 5.87
N VAL A 172 32.22 -12.52 5.00
CA VAL A 172 33.30 -11.83 4.29
C VAL A 172 34.23 -11.09 5.25
N SER A 173 33.67 -10.43 6.28
CA SER A 173 34.45 -9.73 7.30
C SER A 173 35.29 -10.68 8.14
N LEU A 174 34.73 -11.81 8.57
CA LEU A 174 35.45 -12.86 9.31
C LEU A 174 36.56 -13.49 8.46
N LEU A 175 36.28 -13.79 7.19
CA LEU A 175 37.28 -14.31 6.25
C LEU A 175 38.45 -13.33 6.07
N ALA A 176 38.14 -12.05 5.89
CA ALA A 176 39.14 -11.00 5.76
C ALA A 176 39.99 -10.89 7.03
N GLN A 177 39.39 -10.92 8.21
CA GLN A 177 40.09 -10.91 9.49
C GLN A 177 41.02 -12.12 9.66
N GLU A 178 40.55 -13.34 9.37
CA GLU A 178 41.38 -14.54 9.43
C GLU A 178 42.56 -14.46 8.46
N LYS A 179 42.32 -14.06 7.21
CA LYS A 179 43.38 -13.92 6.20
C LYS A 179 44.36 -12.78 6.53
N ASN A 180 43.89 -11.73 7.22
CA ASN A 180 44.74 -10.62 7.64
C ASN A 180 45.77 -11.04 8.69
N LYS A 181 45.51 -12.08 9.50
CA LYS A 181 46.52 -12.63 10.43
C LYS A 181 47.77 -13.12 9.70
N SER A 182 47.59 -13.68 8.49
CA SER A 182 48.70 -14.18 7.67
C SER A 182 49.27 -13.13 6.72
N ASN A 183 48.49 -12.10 6.35
CA ASN A 183 48.95 -11.00 5.48
C ASN A 183 48.27 -9.67 5.89
N PRO A 184 48.87 -8.91 6.83
CA PRO A 184 48.21 -7.83 7.59
C PRO A 184 47.70 -6.60 6.81
N SER A 185 48.00 -6.49 5.52
CA SER A 185 47.74 -5.29 4.71
C SER A 185 47.00 -5.55 3.40
N LYS A 186 46.73 -6.82 3.06
CA LYS A 186 46.03 -7.17 1.82
C LYS A 186 44.51 -7.16 2.00
N TRP A 187 44.03 -7.69 3.13
CA TRP A 187 42.61 -8.05 3.30
C TRP A 187 41.79 -6.95 3.96
N LEU A 188 42.42 -6.14 4.80
CA LEU A 188 41.80 -5.01 5.49
C LEU A 188 42.52 -3.70 5.11
N LYS A 189 41.73 -2.65 4.89
CA LYS A 189 42.22 -1.28 4.73
C LYS A 189 42.60 -0.70 6.10
N LYS A 190 43.24 0.49 6.09
CA LYS A 190 43.68 1.18 7.31
C LYS A 190 42.55 1.50 8.30
N ASP A 191 41.33 1.66 7.80
CA ASP A 191 40.10 1.90 8.58
C ASP A 191 39.42 0.60 9.03
N ASN A 192 40.12 -0.55 8.92
CA ASN A 192 39.62 -1.88 9.23
C ASN A 192 38.45 -2.35 8.34
N THR A 193 38.22 -1.70 7.20
CA THR A 193 37.21 -2.13 6.22
C THR A 193 37.77 -3.21 5.28
N VAL A 194 36.92 -4.12 4.83
CA VAL A 194 37.32 -5.21 3.94
C VAL A 194 37.72 -4.68 2.56
N CYS A 195 38.82 -5.19 2.01
CA CYS A 195 39.21 -4.93 0.63
C CYS A 195 38.39 -5.81 -0.33
N VAL A 196 37.32 -5.26 -0.88
CA VAL A 196 36.37 -5.96 -1.77
C VAL A 196 37.03 -6.62 -2.98
N GLU A 197 38.06 -6.01 -3.57
CA GLU A 197 38.74 -6.56 -4.74
C GLU A 197 39.43 -7.90 -4.43
N HIS A 198 40.13 -8.01 -3.30
CA HIS A 198 40.80 -9.26 -2.94
C HIS A 198 39.82 -10.39 -2.59
N VAL A 199 38.64 -10.03 -2.07
CA VAL A 199 37.57 -11.01 -1.82
C VAL A 199 36.96 -11.47 -3.14
N LYS A 200 36.73 -10.55 -4.08
CA LYS A 200 36.28 -10.87 -5.43
C LYS A 200 37.27 -11.82 -6.11
N ASP A 201 38.56 -11.51 -6.09
CA ASP A 201 39.57 -12.34 -6.76
C ASP A 201 39.60 -13.77 -6.17
N LEU A 202 39.44 -13.91 -4.85
CA LEU A 202 39.25 -15.22 -4.19
C LEU A 202 38.03 -16.00 -4.71
N ILE A 203 36.92 -15.29 -4.93
CA ILE A 203 35.68 -15.90 -5.44
C ILE A 203 35.86 -16.30 -6.90
N ASP A 204 36.46 -15.44 -7.72
CA ASP A 204 36.74 -15.71 -9.13
C ASP A 204 37.65 -16.95 -9.27
N ASP A 205 38.76 -16.99 -8.50
CA ASP A 205 39.67 -18.14 -8.46
C ASP A 205 38.95 -19.43 -8.05
N PHE A 206 38.04 -19.35 -7.07
CA PHE A 206 37.27 -20.51 -6.60
C PHE A 206 36.26 -20.98 -7.64
N VAL A 207 35.57 -20.06 -8.31
CA VAL A 207 34.60 -20.36 -9.38
C VAL A 207 35.29 -21.06 -10.54
N GLU A 208 36.43 -20.52 -10.99
CA GLU A 208 37.22 -21.10 -12.09
C GLU A 208 37.74 -22.50 -11.71
N LYS A 209 38.35 -22.64 -10.53
CA LYS A 209 38.93 -23.91 -10.07
C LYS A 209 37.90 -25.03 -9.90
N ASN A 210 36.66 -24.69 -9.56
CA ASN A 210 35.59 -25.66 -9.29
C ASN A 210 34.59 -25.79 -10.45
N GLY A 211 34.81 -25.10 -11.57
CA GLY A 211 33.90 -25.16 -12.73
C GLY A 211 32.47 -24.68 -12.44
N ILE A 212 32.32 -23.70 -11.55
CA ILE A 212 31.01 -23.14 -11.19
C ILE A 212 30.54 -22.21 -12.32
N SER A 213 29.25 -22.24 -12.67
CA SER A 213 28.68 -21.33 -13.66
C SER A 213 28.87 -19.87 -13.24
N SER A 214 29.36 -19.04 -14.17
CA SER A 214 29.55 -17.59 -13.97
C SER A 214 28.28 -16.77 -14.20
N ASP A 215 27.15 -17.41 -14.50
CA ASP A 215 25.86 -16.74 -14.66
C ASP A 215 25.43 -16.06 -13.36
N GLY A 216 25.17 -14.76 -13.43
CA GLY A 216 24.83 -13.92 -12.26
C GLY A 216 26.02 -13.50 -11.38
N LEU A 217 27.24 -13.87 -11.77
CA LEU A 217 28.52 -13.59 -11.10
C LEU A 217 29.42 -12.61 -11.89
N ARG A 218 28.83 -11.73 -12.71
CA ARG A 218 29.60 -10.70 -13.44
C ARG A 218 30.37 -9.80 -12.45
N ALA A 219 31.58 -9.37 -12.81
CA ALA A 219 32.49 -8.64 -11.92
C ALA A 219 31.86 -7.39 -11.24
N SER A 220 31.03 -6.62 -11.95
CA SER A 220 30.29 -5.48 -11.38
C SER A 220 29.19 -5.90 -10.41
N SER A 221 28.54 -7.05 -10.65
CA SER A 221 27.52 -7.63 -9.79
C SER A 221 28.11 -8.22 -8.50
N ILE A 222 29.30 -8.84 -8.54
CA ILE A 222 29.94 -9.36 -7.32
C ILE A 222 30.39 -8.22 -6.41
N ARG A 223 31.14 -7.24 -6.95
CA ARG A 223 31.63 -6.09 -6.18
C ARG A 223 30.51 -5.33 -5.49
N SER A 224 29.43 -5.04 -6.22
CA SER A 224 28.28 -4.33 -5.68
C SER A 224 27.58 -5.13 -4.58
N LYS A 225 27.38 -6.44 -4.76
CA LYS A 225 26.79 -7.33 -3.75
C LYS A 225 27.62 -7.41 -2.48
N ILE A 226 28.94 -7.61 -2.59
CA ILE A 226 29.83 -7.67 -1.43
C ILE A 226 29.87 -6.32 -0.71
N SER A 227 30.00 -5.21 -1.45
CA SER A 227 30.02 -3.87 -0.85
C SER A 227 28.71 -3.53 -0.15
N ALA A 228 27.57 -3.91 -0.73
CA ALA A 228 26.26 -3.75 -0.10
C ALA A 228 26.15 -4.59 1.17
N ALA A 229 26.50 -5.87 1.10
CA ALA A 229 26.47 -6.79 2.25
C ALA A 229 27.30 -6.30 3.44
N ILE A 230 28.51 -5.76 3.19
CA ILE A 230 29.36 -5.18 4.24
C ILE A 230 28.70 -3.97 4.90
N LYS A 231 28.06 -3.09 4.11
CA LYS A 231 27.35 -1.91 4.66
C LYS A 231 26.16 -2.32 5.54
N THR A 232 25.39 -3.31 5.08
CA THR A 232 24.19 -3.79 5.77
C THR A 232 24.46 -4.41 7.14
N ILE A 233 25.72 -4.73 7.50
CA ILE A 233 26.07 -5.20 8.86
C ILE A 233 25.67 -4.17 9.92
N TYR A 234 25.80 -2.88 9.59
CA TYR A 234 25.65 -1.77 10.53
C TYR A 234 24.33 -0.98 10.35
N ASP A 235 23.48 -1.43 9.42
CA ASP A 235 22.10 -0.94 9.21
C ASP A 235 21.09 -1.75 10.03
#